data_AF-A0A7C7BU19-F1
#
_entry.id   AF-A0A7C7BU19-F1
#
_cell.length_a   1.000
_cell.length_b   1.000
_cell.length_c   1.000
_cell.angle_alpha   90.00
_cell.angle_beta   90.00
_cell.angle_gamma   90.00
#
_symmetry.space_group_name_H-M   'P 1'
#
loop_
_entity.id
_entity.type
_entity.pdbx_description
1 polymer ?
#
loop_
_entity_poly.entity_id
_entity_poly.type
_entity_poly.pdbx_seq_one_letter_code
_entity_poly.pdbx_strand_id
1 'polypeptide(L)'
;MKILLLGDINSIHTQKWALALAASGIDIGIFSLGKSKLAWYQNIEGISNCNESGFEKSIFKSSAISKINYVKLLPALKKAIRRFQPDIIHVHYASSYGLL
;
A
#
# COMPACT_ATOMS: atom_id res chain seq x y z
N MET A 1 17.12 -5.25 -2.64
CA MET A 1 16.48 -3.92 -2.80
C MET A 1 15.05 -4.04 -2.34
N LYS A 2 14.50 -3.00 -1.70
CA LYS A 2 13.16 -2.98 -1.13
C LYS A 2 12.31 -1.86 -1.76
N ILE A 3 11.12 -2.20 -2.23
CA ILE A 3 10.17 -1.24 -2.79
C ILE A 3 8.88 -1.24 -1.98
N LEU A 4 8.45 -0.07 -1.51
CA LEU A 4 7.13 0.10 -0.91
C LEU A 4 6.14 0.58 -1.98
N LEU A 5 5.22 -0.30 -2.38
CA LEU A 5 4.12 -0.01 -3.29
C LEU A 5 2.95 0.60 -2.54
N LEU A 6 2.63 1.87 -2.82
CA LEU A 6 1.38 2.49 -2.40
C LEU A 6 0.34 2.18 -3.47
N GLY A 7 -0.48 1.16 -3.24
CA GLY A 7 -1.52 0.73 -4.17
C GLY A 7 -2.54 -0.20 -3.50
N ASP A 8 -3.75 -0.31 -4.09
CA ASP A 8 -4.79 -1.20 -3.56
C ASP A 8 -4.32 -2.66 -3.66
N ILE A 9 -4.22 -3.33 -2.51
CA ILE A 9 -3.80 -4.74 -2.41
C ILE A 9 -4.77 -5.71 -3.13
N ASN A 10 -5.99 -5.25 -3.40
CA ASN A 10 -7.02 -6.01 -4.12
C ASN A 10 -6.97 -5.78 -5.64
N SER A 11 -6.16 -4.84 -6.13
CA SER A 11 -6.01 -4.58 -7.56
C SER A 11 -5.16 -5.66 -8.22
N ILE A 12 -5.63 -6.17 -9.35
CA ILE A 12 -4.86 -7.12 -10.19
C ILE A 12 -3.54 -6.51 -10.68
N HIS A 13 -3.48 -5.18 -10.85
CA HIS A 13 -2.26 -4.51 -11.26
C HIS A 13 -1.22 -4.52 -10.14
N THR A 14 -1.61 -4.16 -8.91
CA THR A 14 -0.73 -4.24 -7.73
C THR A 14 -0.21 -5.67 -7.53
N GLN A 15 -1.09 -6.67 -7.67
CA GLN A 15 -0.73 -8.09 -7.57
C GLN A 15 0.32 -8.46 -8.61
N LYS A 16 0.06 -8.19 -9.90
CA LYS A 16 1.00 -8.52 -11.00
C LYS A 16 2.36 -7.86 -10.81
N TRP A 17 2.38 -6.58 -10.44
CA TRP A 17 3.63 -5.86 -10.17
C TRP A 17 4.41 -6.46 -9.00
N ALA A 18 3.74 -6.67 -7.87
CA ALA A 18 4.38 -7.24 -6.69
C ALA A 18 4.96 -8.64 -6.97
N LEU A 19 4.19 -9.49 -7.65
CA LEU A 19 4.62 -10.85 -8.04
C LEU A 19 5.83 -10.82 -8.97
N ALA A 20 5.80 -10.01 -10.04
CA ALA A 20 6.89 -9.94 -11.00
C ALA A 20 8.18 -9.38 -10.40
N LEU A 21 8.07 -8.36 -9.56
CA LEU A 21 9.23 -7.76 -8.89
C LEU A 21 9.79 -8.70 -7.81
N ALA A 22 8.94 -9.36 -7.01
CA ALA A 22 9.38 -10.36 -6.04
C ALA A 22 10.09 -11.53 -6.71
N ALA A 23 9.55 -12.04 -7.83
CA ALA A 23 10.20 -13.07 -8.64
C ALA A 23 11.57 -12.64 -9.20
N SER A 24 11.86 -11.34 -9.24
CA SER A 24 13.15 -10.78 -9.64
C SER A 24 14.11 -10.55 -8.46
N GLY A 25 13.78 -11.02 -7.26
CA GLY A 25 14.60 -10.88 -6.05
C GLY A 25 14.48 -9.51 -5.35
N ILE A 26 13.40 -8.77 -5.60
CA ILE A 26 13.12 -7.48 -4.95
C ILE A 26 12.10 -7.69 -3.84
N ASP A 27 12.40 -7.20 -2.63
CA ASP A 27 11.43 -7.24 -1.54
C ASP A 27 10.36 -6.16 -1.75
N ILE A 28 9.10 -6.56 -1.75
CA ILE A 28 7.94 -5.71 -1.97
C ILE A 28 7.12 -5.58 -0.70
N GLY A 29 7.01 -4.35 -0.23
CA GLY A 29 6.03 -3.94 0.78
C GLY A 29 4.82 -3.34 0.09
N ILE A 30 3.60 -3.72 0.49
CA ILE A 30 2.36 -3.15 -0.04
C ILE A 30 1.69 -2.32 1.05
N PHE A 31 1.54 -1.03 0.81
CA PHE A 31 0.76 -0.13 1.64
C PHE A 31 -0.58 0.16 0.96
N SER A 32 -1.62 -0.56 1.37
CA SER A 32 -2.98 -0.41 0.86
C SER A 32 -3.85 0.40 1.82
N LEU A 33 -4.69 1.27 1.26
CA LEU A 33 -5.71 1.97 2.05
C LEU A 33 -6.86 1.04 2.45
N GLY A 34 -7.18 0.05 1.60
CA GLY A 34 -8.18 -0.97 1.88
C GLY A 34 -7.58 -2.21 2.51
N LYS A 35 -8.40 -2.92 3.29
CA LYS A 35 -8.07 -4.26 3.79
C LYS A 35 -8.01 -5.27 2.63
N SER A 36 -7.11 -6.25 2.73
CA SER A 36 -7.07 -7.35 1.76
C SER A 36 -8.31 -8.23 1.88
N LYS A 37 -8.94 -8.54 0.75
CA LYS A 37 -10.05 -9.51 0.67
C LYS A 37 -9.54 -10.95 0.59
N LEU A 38 -8.33 -11.14 0.04
CA LEU A 38 -7.70 -12.43 -0.18
C LEU A 38 -6.28 -12.44 0.41
N ALA A 39 -5.83 -13.61 0.83
CA ALA A 39 -4.50 -13.84 1.41
C ALA A 39 -3.41 -14.15 0.37
N TRP A 40 -3.52 -13.61 -0.85
CA TRP A 40 -2.68 -14.00 -2.00
C TRP A 40 -1.18 -13.81 -1.78
N TYR A 41 -0.79 -12.92 -0.87
CA TYR A 41 0.59 -12.58 -0.54
C TYR A 41 1.20 -13.43 0.59
N GLN A 42 0.40 -14.18 1.36
CA GLN A 42 0.85 -14.76 2.65
C GLN A 42 1.94 -15.82 2.56
N ASN A 43 2.11 -16.44 1.39
CA ASN A 43 3.10 -17.51 1.17
C ASN A 43 4.08 -17.17 0.03
N ILE A 44 4.24 -15.88 -0.27
CA ILE A 44 5.13 -15.43 -1.34
C ILE A 44 6.34 -14.77 -0.69
N GLU A 45 7.50 -15.40 -0.87
CA GLU A 45 8.77 -14.83 -0.42
C GLU A 45 8.99 -13.46 -1.06
N GLY A 46 9.50 -12.52 -0.25
CA GLY A 46 9.72 -11.15 -0.70
C GLY A 46 8.46 -10.30 -0.83
N ILE A 47 7.26 -10.73 -0.40
CA ILE A 47 6.06 -9.87 -0.36
C ILE A 47 5.54 -9.69 1.07
N SER A 48 5.28 -8.45 1.47
CA SER A 48 4.76 -8.10 2.80
C SER A 48 3.60 -7.11 2.70
N ASN A 49 2.54 -7.34 3.47
CA ASN A 49 1.47 -6.35 3.65
C ASN A 49 1.85 -5.39 4.79
N CYS A 50 2.13 -4.13 4.45
CA CYS A 50 2.58 -3.11 5.39
C CYS A 50 1.42 -2.34 6.07
N ASN A 51 0.16 -2.66 5.74
CA ASN A 51 -1.03 -2.09 6.38
C ASN A 51 -2.21 -3.09 6.43
N GLU A 52 -2.07 -4.16 7.20
CA GLU A 52 -3.04 -5.27 7.24
C GLU A 52 -4.45 -4.86 7.65
N SER A 53 -4.59 -3.95 8.63
CA SER A 53 -5.88 -3.50 9.12
C SER A 53 -6.66 -2.66 8.10
N GLY A 54 -5.96 -2.08 7.12
CA GLY A 54 -6.51 -1.06 6.23
C GLY A 54 -7.04 0.15 7.02
N PHE A 55 -7.87 0.95 6.36
CA PHE A 55 -8.58 2.06 6.97
C PHE A 55 -10.08 1.96 6.73
N GLU A 56 -10.85 2.61 7.60
CA GLU A 56 -12.29 2.69 7.43
C GLU A 56 -12.67 3.45 6.15
N LYS A 57 -13.69 2.95 5.44
CA LYS A 57 -14.23 3.61 4.24
C LYS A 57 -14.78 5.00 4.50
N SER A 58 -15.16 5.29 5.75
CA SER A 58 -15.66 6.59 6.21
C SER A 58 -14.68 7.73 5.94
N ILE A 59 -13.37 7.45 5.94
CA ILE A 59 -12.29 8.41 5.67
C ILE A 59 -12.34 8.93 4.21
N PHE A 60 -12.82 8.10 3.28
CA PHE A 60 -12.75 8.34 1.84
C PHE A 60 -14.06 8.90 1.22
N LYS A 61 -15.04 9.31 2.02
CA LYS A 61 -16.31 9.89 1.52
C LYS A 61 -16.07 11.14 0.69
N SER A 62 -16.89 11.43 -0.33
CA SER A 62 -16.68 12.54 -1.26
C SER A 62 -17.19 13.89 -0.73
N SER A 63 -16.34 14.67 -0.04
CA SER A 63 -16.53 16.11 0.10
C SER A 63 -15.18 16.82 -0.09
N ALA A 64 -15.15 18.10 -0.43
CA ALA A 64 -13.87 18.82 -0.57
C ALA A 64 -12.99 18.73 0.70
N ILE A 65 -13.63 18.63 1.87
CA ILE A 65 -12.98 18.52 3.19
C ILE A 65 -12.41 17.10 3.41
N SER A 66 -12.94 16.08 2.74
CA SER A 66 -12.51 14.69 2.97
C SER A 66 -11.11 14.39 2.44
N LYS A 67 -10.61 15.16 1.46
CA LYS A 67 -9.22 15.03 0.99
C LYS A 67 -8.20 15.35 2.08
N ILE A 68 -8.52 16.25 3.02
CA ILE A 68 -7.67 16.56 4.18
C ILE A 68 -7.58 15.35 5.13
N ASN A 69 -8.60 14.49 5.17
CA ASN A 69 -8.55 13.28 6.02
C ASN A 69 -7.45 12.30 5.59
N TYR A 70 -6.92 12.39 4.36
CA TYR A 70 -5.78 11.58 3.94
C TYR A 70 -4.50 11.93 4.74
N VAL A 71 -4.37 13.17 5.21
CA VAL A 71 -3.24 13.57 6.09
C VAL A 71 -3.25 12.77 7.40
N LYS A 72 -4.43 12.31 7.87
CA LYS A 72 -4.55 11.46 9.07
C LYS A 72 -3.96 10.06 8.89
N LEU A 73 -3.68 9.66 7.66
CA LEU A 73 -3.09 8.37 7.31
C LEU A 73 -1.55 8.41 7.33
N LEU A 74 -0.96 9.62 7.33
CA LEU A 74 0.50 9.81 7.35
C LEU A 74 1.21 9.12 8.52
N PRO A 75 0.68 9.08 9.76
CA PRO A 75 1.35 8.36 10.85
C PRO A 75 1.49 6.86 10.55
N ALA A 76 0.47 6.25 9.96
CA ALA A 76 0.49 4.84 9.57
C ALA A 76 1.45 4.59 8.41
N LEU A 77 1.47 5.47 7.39
CA LEU A 77 2.45 5.39 6.30
C LEU A 77 3.88 5.55 6.82
N LYS A 78 4.14 6.54 7.69
CA LYS A 78 5.45 6.74 8.32
C LYS A 78 5.87 5.51 9.15
N LYS A 79 4.94 4.88 9.85
CA LYS A 79 5.20 3.62 10.57
C LYS A 79 5.56 2.48 9.61
N ALA A 80 4.83 2.35 8.50
CA ALA A 80 5.12 1.36 7.46
C ALA A 80 6.51 1.58 6.84
N ILE A 81 6.84 2.81 6.45
CA ILE A 81 8.16 3.18 5.91
C ILE A 81 9.27 2.86 6.92
N ARG A 82 9.11 3.26 8.18
CA ARG A 82 10.12 2.99 9.24
C ARG A 82 10.30 1.50 9.52
N ARG A 83 9.24 0.70 9.43
CA ARG A 83 9.31 -0.74 9.68
C ARG A 83 9.89 -1.50 8.48
N PHE A 84 9.47 -1.15 7.28
CA PHE A 84 9.86 -1.85 6.06
C PHE A 84 11.24 -1.41 5.54
N GLN A 85 11.62 -0.15 5.79
CA GLN A 85 12.87 0.46 5.31
C GLN A 85 13.05 0.32 3.79
N PRO A 86 12.11 0.84 2.96
CA PRO A 86 12.23 0.77 1.51
C PRO A 86 13.35 1.65 0.97
N ASP A 87 14.01 1.18 -0.08
CA ASP A 87 14.92 1.99 -0.90
C ASP A 87 14.13 2.93 -1.81
N ILE A 88 12.97 2.46 -2.31
CA ILE A 88 12.10 3.19 -3.24
C ILE A 88 10.65 3.13 -2.75
N ILE A 89 9.96 4.26 -2.81
CA ILE A 89 8.51 4.32 -2.64
C ILE A 89 7.89 4.56 -4.02
N HIS A 90 7.02 3.64 -4.46
CA HIS A 90 6.33 3.75 -5.74
C HIS A 90 4.82 3.88 -5.53
N VAL A 91 4.24 4.95 -6.05
CA VAL A 91 2.80 5.23 -5.92
C VAL A 91 2.07 4.75 -7.18
N HIS A 92 1.26 3.72 -7.02
CA HIS A 92 0.46 3.16 -8.09
C HIS A 92 -0.99 3.66 -7.97
N TYR A 93 -1.46 4.43 -8.95
CA TYR A 93 -2.73 5.18 -8.92
C TYR A 93 -2.78 6.29 -7.86
N ALA A 94 -1.88 7.28 -7.98
CA ALA A 94 -1.81 8.46 -7.11
C ALA A 94 -3.16 9.20 -6.94
N SER A 95 -4.00 9.22 -7.97
CA SER A 95 -5.34 9.86 -7.93
C SER A 95 -6.25 9.29 -6.82
N SER A 96 -6.14 7.99 -6.54
CA SER A 96 -6.95 7.31 -5.52
C SER A 96 -6.39 7.47 -4.10
N TYR A 97 -5.14 7.95 -3.99
CA TYR A 97 -4.44 8.18 -2.73
C TYR A 97 -4.49 9.64 -2.28
N GLY A 98 -5.09 10.54 -3.08
CA GLY A 98 -5.41 11.90 -2.67
C GLY A 98 -4.17 12.73 -2.33
N LEU A 99 -4.09 13.23 -1.09
CA LEU A 99 -2.96 14.03 -0.58
C LEU A 99 -1.85 13.20 0.08
N LEU A 100 -1.89 11.87 -0.04
CA LEU A 100 -0.89 10.98 0.55
C LEU A 100 0.45 11.02 -0.18
#